data_AF-A0AA38JNZ5-F1
#
_entry.id   AF-A0AA38JNZ5-F1
#
_cell.length_a   1.000
_cell.length_b   1.000
_cell.length_c   1.000
_cell.angle_alpha   90.00
_cell.angle_beta   90.00
_cell.angle_gamma   90.00
#
_symmetry.space_group_name_H-M   'P 1'
#
loop_
_entity.id
_entity.type
_entity.pdbx_description
1 polymer ?
#
loop_
_entity_poly.entity_id
_entity_poly.type
_entity_poly.pdbx_seq_one_letter_code
_entity_poly.pdbx_strand_id
1 'polypeptide(L)' 'MTPTGTIQTTKPLKRLAVHATTTCAEQASAYGKCILATYTDVRRDICKEEFDKFGRCLHEAMKRKW' A
#
# COMPACT_ATOMS: atom_id res chain seq x y z
N MET A 1 -3.50 -27.89 -1.23
CA MET A 1 -2.44 -27.72 -0.23
C MET A 1 -2.41 -26.24 0.13
N THR A 2 -3.04 -25.86 1.24
CA THR A 2 -3.20 -24.46 1.65
C THR A 2 -2.29 -24.24 2.86
N PRO A 3 -1.33 -23.30 2.84
CA PRO A 3 -0.50 -23.06 4.01
C PRO A 3 -1.31 -22.27 5.05
N THR A 4 -1.73 -22.95 6.11
CA THR A 4 -2.25 -22.36 7.35
C THR A 4 -1.10 -21.68 8.08
N GLY A 5 -0.81 -20.42 7.74
CA GLY A 5 0.01 -19.54 8.57
C GLY A 5 -0.89 -18.76 9.53
N THR A 6 -0.97 -19.18 10.79
CA THR A 6 -1.67 -18.46 11.86
C THR A 6 -0.92 -17.18 12.23
N ILE A 7 -1.24 -16.06 11.56
CA ILE A 7 -0.76 -14.72 11.99
C ILE A 7 -1.75 -14.15 13.02
N GLN A 8 -1.48 -14.31 14.31
CA GLN A 8 -2.20 -13.63 15.40
C GLN A 8 -1.83 -12.14 15.56
N THR A 9 -1.49 -11.45 14.47
CA THR A 9 -1.17 -10.00 14.41
C THR A 9 -2.14 -9.27 13.47
N THR A 10 -3.41 -9.65 13.49
CA THR A 10 -4.40 -9.19 12.50
C THR A 10 -4.79 -7.73 12.65
N LYS A 11 -4.68 -7.11 13.84
CA LYS A 11 -5.15 -5.73 14.06
C LYS A 11 -4.41 -4.67 13.22
N PRO A 12 -3.06 -4.56 13.26
CA PRO A 12 -2.35 -3.54 12.49
C PRO A 12 -2.35 -3.83 10.99
N LEU A 13 -2.20 -5.08 10.56
CA LEU A 13 -2.25 -5.46 9.14
C LEU A 13 -3.64 -5.21 8.53
N LYS A 14 -4.72 -5.55 9.26
CA LYS A 14 -6.09 -5.25 8.83
C LYS A 14 -6.33 -3.74 8.75
N ARG A 15 -5.84 -2.96 9.71
CA ARG A 15 -5.93 -1.50 9.66
C ARG A 15 -5.17 -0.91 8.48
N LEU A 16 -3.97 -1.41 8.20
CA LEU A 16 -3.19 -1.01 7.04
C LEU A 16 -3.96 -1.29 5.75
N ALA A 17 -4.49 -2.50 5.59
CA ALA A 17 -5.27 -2.88 4.42
C ALA A 17 -6.52 -2.00 4.23
N VAL A 18 -7.23 -1.67 5.33
CA VAL A 18 -8.37 -0.75 5.28
C VAL A 18 -7.94 0.64 4.86
N HIS A 19 -6.91 1.24 5.48
CA HIS A 19 -6.47 2.59 5.12
C HIS A 19 -5.90 2.64 3.70
N ALA A 20 -5.26 1.58 3.23
CA ALA A 20 -4.76 1.47 1.86
C ALA A 20 -5.89 1.55 0.81
N THR A 21 -7.03 0.91 1.09
CA THR A 21 -8.15 0.83 0.13
C THR A 21 -9.28 1.83 0.38
N THR A 22 -9.22 2.58 1.49
CA THR A 22 -10.23 3.60 1.84
C THR A 22 -9.62 4.99 1.88
N THR A 23 -8.83 5.31 2.92
CA THR A 23 -8.24 6.63 3.14
C THR A 23 -7.23 7.02 2.05
N CYS A 24 -6.42 6.07 1.59
CA CYS A 24 -5.36 6.28 0.61
C CYS A 24 -5.70 5.68 -0.76
N ALA A 25 -6.99 5.46 -1.04
CA ALA A 25 -7.45 4.75 -2.24
C ALA A 25 -7.04 5.48 -3.53
N GLU A 26 -7.07 6.81 -3.54
CA GLU A 26 -6.69 7.61 -4.71
C GLU A 26 -5.20 7.45 -5.05
N GLN A 27 -4.33 7.52 -4.04
CA GLN A 27 -2.89 7.36 -4.19
C GLN A 27 -2.54 5.91 -4.55
N ALA A 28 -3.24 4.93 -3.96
CA ALA A 28 -3.11 3.52 -4.32
C ALA A 28 -3.46 3.28 -5.80
N SER A 29 -4.53 3.90 -6.27
CA SER A 29 -5.00 3.81 -7.66
C SER A 29 -4.00 4.44 -8.63
N ALA A 30 -3.46 5.62 -8.29
CA ALA A 30 -2.45 6.30 -9.10
C ALA A 30 -1.16 5.47 -9.21
N TYR A 31 -0.67 4.95 -8.08
CA TYR A 31 0.49 4.05 -8.06
C TYR A 31 0.24 2.79 -8.90
N GLY A 32 -0.92 2.15 -8.74
CA GLY A 32 -1.29 0.97 -9.53
C GLY A 32 -1.36 1.24 -11.03
N LYS A 33 -1.88 2.42 -11.45
CA LYS A 33 -1.90 2.82 -12.86
C LYS A 33 -0.49 2.98 -13.44
N CYS A 34 0.42 3.61 -12.71
CA CYS A 34 1.81 3.74 -13.14
C CYS A 34 2.47 2.37 -13.30
N ILE A 35 2.33 1.48 -12.30
CA ILE A 35 2.88 0.12 -12.37
C ILE A 35 2.31 -0.64 -13.56
N LEU A 36 1.00 -0.54 -13.84
CA LEU A 36 0.39 -1.19 -15.00
C LEU A 36 0.90 -0.64 -16.33
N ALA A 37 1.11 0.68 -16.42
CA ALA A 37 1.66 1.31 -17.60
C ALA A 37 3.12 0.90 -17.87
N THR A 38 3.88 0.58 -16.82
CA THR A 38 5.30 0.25 -16.92
C THR A 38 5.62 -1.19 -16.52
N TYR A 39 4.63 -2.08 -16.48
CA TYR A 39 4.79 -3.45 -15.97
C TYR A 39 5.78 -4.28 -16.80
N THR A 40 5.98 -3.91 -18.06
CA THR A 40 6.92 -4.55 -18.99
C THR A 40 8.36 -4.06 -18.86
N ASP A 41 8.58 -2.87 -18.28
CA ASP A 41 9.91 -2.24 -18.09
C ASP A 41 10.01 -1.69 -16.66
N VAL A 42 9.79 -2.56 -15.67
CA VAL A 42 9.85 -2.17 -14.25
C VAL A 42 11.29 -1.85 -13.90
N ARG A 43 11.58 -0.55 -13.81
CA ARG A 43 12.85 -0.02 -13.33
C ARG A 43 12.68 0.54 -11.92
N ARG A 44 13.79 0.58 -11.20
CA ARG A 44 13.83 1.24 -9.88
C ARG A 44 13.38 2.70 -10.05
N ASP A 45 12.55 3.16 -9.12
CA ASP A 45 12.07 4.54 -9.06
C ASP A 45 11.11 4.99 -10.18
N ILE A 46 10.63 4.07 -11.04
CA ILE A 46 9.74 4.43 -12.17
C ILE A 46 8.40 5.05 -11.74
N CYS A 47 7.83 4.58 -10.63
CA CYS A 47 6.61 5.11 -10.01
C CYS A 47 6.91 5.71 -8.62
N LYS A 48 8.12 6.25 -8.44
CA LYS A 48 8.61 6.71 -7.13
C LYS A 48 7.70 7.78 -6.55
N GLU A 49 7.22 8.71 -7.37
CA GLU A 49 6.45 9.86 -6.90
C GLU A 49 5.09 9.43 -6.33
N GLU A 50 4.42 8.51 -7.01
CA GLU A 50 3.14 7.92 -6.60
C GLU A 50 3.33 7.01 -5.39
N PHE A 51 4.43 6.24 -5.37
CA PHE A 51 4.80 5.41 -4.23
C PHE A 51 5.05 6.26 -2.98
N ASP A 52 5.77 7.39 -3.11
CA ASP A 52 6.07 8.28 -2.00
C ASP A 52 4.80 8.97 -1.47
N LYS A 53 3.91 9.41 -2.36
CA LYS A 53 2.58 9.95 -2.01
C LYS A 53 1.72 8.92 -1.28
N PHE A 54 1.65 7.70 -1.79
CA PHE A 54 0.90 6.60 -1.17
C PHE A 54 1.50 6.21 0.19
N GLY A 55 2.82 6.09 0.28
CA GLY A 55 3.55 5.77 1.50
C GLY A 55 3.37 6.83 2.59
N ARG A 56 3.42 8.13 2.24
CA ARG A 56 3.11 9.23 3.17
C ARG A 56 1.69 9.12 3.72
N CYS A 57 0.70 8.91 2.85
CA CYS A 57 -0.70 8.75 3.27
C CYS A 57 -0.85 7.56 4.24
N LEU A 58 -0.25 6.41 3.93
CA LEU A 58 -0.30 5.23 4.78
C LEU A 58 0.39 5.45 6.13
N HIS A 59 1.57 6.09 6.15
CA HIS A 59 2.28 6.40 7.37
C HIS A 59 1.46 7.33 8.27
N GLU A 60 0.87 8.39 7.72
CA GLU A 60 -0.03 9.27 8.46
C GLU A 60 -1.26 8.52 8.99
N ALA A 61 -1.93 7.73 8.15
CA ALA A 61 -3.13 6.98 8.54
C ALA A 61 -2.85 5.89 9.60
N MET A 62 -1.63 5.36 9.62
CA MET A 62 -1.20 4.34 10.59
C MET A 62 -0.59 4.92 11.87
N LYS A 63 -0.31 6.24 11.95
CA LYS A 63 0.18 6.87 13.17
C LYS A 63 -0.77 6.55 14.33
N ARG A 64 -0.23 5.91 15.37
CA ARG A 64 -0.93 5.72 16.63
C ARG A 64 -0.90 7.05 17.39
N LYS A 65 -2.07 7.60 17.65
CA LYS A 65 -2.24 8.63 18.68
C LYS A 65 -2.25 7.89 20.03
N TRP A 66 -1.16 8.01 20.78
CA TRP A 66 -1.07 7.60 22.18
C TRP A 66 -1.71 8.66 23.06
#